data_AF-A0A932SZ90-F1
#
_entry.id   AF-A0A932SZ90-F1
#
_cell.length_a   1.000
_cell.length_b   1.000
_cell.length_c   1.000
_cell.angle_alpha   90.00
_cell.angle_beta   90.00
_cell.angle_gamma   90.00
#
_symmetry.space_group_name_H-M   'P 1'
#
loop_
_entity.id
_entity.type
_entity.pdbx_description
1 polymer ?
#
loop_
_entity_poly.entity_id
_entity_poly.type
_entity_poly.pdbx_seq_one_letter_code
_entity_poly.pdbx_strand_id
1 'polypeptide(L)'
;MNTIEPARQSSAPTDVNDAWNVARRWRQYEAEIRVNTLRIIAVGSFYLIHLVNQYSAGSSQNWLWFLHLGGNDALSEKLHVAVTAIAVAWMAGALLVHSLLRERVFPRWLPAASTGLDTLLLTAMLLLSSGAASPLVAGYFLIIMMSGLRLNLTLIRAATAGCLAGYLAVLGAARWPRGLLLENALPVVPRYQQLMILAALVLSGVVVGQWARHARRLADDLLRFLQRGAGE
;
A
#
# COMPACT_ATOMS: atom_id res chain seq x y z
N MET A 1 11.14 23.62 -58.48
CA MET A 1 11.10 22.15 -58.37
C MET A 1 10.57 21.85 -56.98
N ASN A 2 9.23 21.86 -56.84
CA ASN A 2 8.54 21.73 -55.55
C ASN A 2 8.35 20.24 -55.25
N THR A 3 9.08 19.72 -54.27
CA THR A 3 8.82 18.43 -53.64
C THR A 3 7.53 18.54 -52.85
N ILE A 4 6.45 17.98 -53.40
CA ILE A 4 5.17 17.80 -52.71
C ILE A 4 5.42 16.80 -51.58
N GLU A 5 5.42 17.30 -50.35
CA GLU A 5 5.43 16.49 -49.14
C GLU A 5 4.12 15.69 -49.09
N PRO A 6 4.15 14.35 -49.11
CA PRO A 6 2.92 13.57 -49.03
C PRO A 6 2.30 13.82 -47.65
N ALA A 7 1.06 14.31 -47.66
CA ALA A 7 0.25 14.55 -46.48
C ALA A 7 0.36 13.36 -45.52
N ARG A 8 0.83 13.60 -44.29
CA ARG A 8 0.67 12.68 -43.16
C ARG A 8 -0.80 12.32 -43.09
N GLN A 9 -1.16 11.12 -43.53
CA GLN A 9 -2.44 10.51 -43.21
C GLN A 9 -2.50 10.47 -41.69
N SER A 10 -3.32 11.33 -41.10
CA SER A 10 -3.78 11.15 -39.74
C SER A 10 -4.60 9.86 -39.75
N SER A 11 -3.95 8.75 -39.41
CA SER A 11 -4.66 7.51 -39.13
C SER A 11 -5.65 7.81 -38.01
N ALA A 12 -6.91 8.04 -38.39
CA ALA A 12 -8.02 8.07 -37.45
C ALA A 12 -7.90 6.82 -36.55
N PRO A 13 -8.16 6.93 -35.23
CA PRO A 13 -7.99 5.81 -34.31
C PRO A 13 -8.79 4.62 -34.82
N THR A 14 -8.10 3.62 -35.37
CA THR A 14 -8.68 2.68 -36.34
C THR A 14 -9.18 1.40 -35.70
N ASP A 15 -9.26 1.32 -34.37
CA ASP A 15 -9.82 0.15 -33.70
C ASP A 15 -10.46 0.54 -32.36
N VAL A 16 -11.70 0.08 -32.13
CA VAL A 16 -12.40 0.19 -30.84
C VAL A 16 -11.53 -0.35 -29.70
N ASN A 17 -10.66 -1.31 -30.00
CA ASN A 17 -9.66 -1.84 -29.08
C ASN A 17 -8.66 -0.79 -28.57
N ASP A 18 -8.24 0.17 -29.41
CA ASP A 18 -7.28 1.20 -29.02
C ASP A 18 -7.92 2.23 -28.07
N ALA A 19 -9.15 2.66 -28.38
CA ALA A 19 -9.91 3.55 -27.50
C ALA A 19 -10.15 2.92 -26.12
N TRP A 20 -10.48 1.62 -26.09
CA TRP A 20 -10.65 0.87 -24.85
C TRP A 20 -9.34 0.75 -24.04
N ASN A 21 -8.22 0.47 -24.72
CA ASN A 21 -6.91 0.40 -24.07
C ASN A 21 -6.49 1.74 -23.45
N VAL A 22 -6.76 2.86 -24.14
CA VAL A 22 -6.52 4.21 -23.62
C VAL A 22 -7.39 4.49 -22.39
N ALA A 23 -8.69 4.23 -22.45
CA ALA A 23 -9.61 4.42 -21.33
C ALA A 23 -9.21 3.59 -20.10
N ARG A 24 -8.80 2.33 -20.32
CA ARG A 24 -8.31 1.45 -19.25
C ARG A 24 -7.03 1.99 -18.60
N ARG A 25 -6.09 2.51 -19.40
CA ARG A 25 -4.83 3.10 -18.89
C ARG A 25 -5.09 4.38 -18.10
N TRP A 26 -6.01 5.22 -18.57
CA TRP A 26 -6.43 6.42 -17.87
C TRP A 26 -7.04 6.11 -16.49
N ARG A 27 -7.97 5.14 -16.43
CA ARG A 27 -8.56 4.69 -15.16
C ARG A 27 -7.51 4.15 -14.18
N GLN A 28 -6.52 3.41 -14.68
CA GLN A 28 -5.41 2.92 -13.84
C GLN A 28 -4.57 4.07 -13.29
N TYR A 29 -4.28 5.08 -14.11
CA TYR A 29 -3.54 6.26 -13.71
C TYR A 29 -4.26 7.03 -12.59
N GLU A 30 -5.56 7.30 -12.73
CA GLU A 30 -6.34 7.96 -11.68
C GLU A 30 -6.41 7.14 -10.39
N ALA A 31 -6.53 5.82 -10.51
CA ALA A 31 -6.52 4.94 -9.35
C ALA A 31 -5.17 5.01 -8.62
N GLU A 32 -4.05 5.09 -9.35
CA GLU A 32 -2.73 5.23 -8.72
C GLU A 32 -2.57 6.57 -8.02
N ILE A 33 -3.10 7.68 -8.57
CA ILE A 33 -3.10 8.98 -7.88
C ILE A 33 -3.82 8.86 -6.53
N ARG A 34 -5.05 8.34 -6.53
CA ARG A 34 -5.86 8.21 -5.29
C ARG A 34 -5.16 7.34 -4.26
N VAL A 35 -4.61 6.20 -4.68
CA VAL A 35 -3.90 5.29 -3.78
C VAL A 35 -2.63 5.92 -3.24
N ASN A 36 -1.86 6.63 -4.07
CA ASN A 36 -0.63 7.27 -3.63
C ASN A 36 -0.90 8.44 -2.67
N THR A 37 -2.00 9.18 -2.85
CA THR A 37 -2.45 10.18 -1.87
C THR A 37 -2.79 9.52 -0.54
N LEU A 38 -3.55 8.42 -0.54
CA LEU A 38 -3.86 7.67 0.69
C LEU A 38 -2.60 7.12 1.36
N ARG A 39 -1.60 6.68 0.57
CA ARG A 39 -0.29 6.25 1.06
C ARG A 39 0.43 7.38 1.81
N ILE A 40 0.52 8.58 1.23
CA ILE A 40 1.15 9.75 1.86
C ILE A 40 0.44 10.09 3.17
N ILE A 41 -0.89 10.12 3.17
CA ILE A 41 -1.69 10.38 4.37
C ILE A 41 -1.46 9.32 5.43
N ALA A 42 -1.47 8.04 5.06
CA ALA A 42 -1.27 6.93 5.98
C ALA A 42 0.13 6.96 6.62
N VAL A 43 1.19 7.06 5.81
CA VAL A 43 2.58 7.15 6.31
C VAL A 43 2.76 8.39 7.18
N GLY A 44 2.26 9.54 6.75
CA GLY A 44 2.31 10.78 7.52
C GLY A 44 1.60 10.66 8.87
N SER A 45 0.41 10.04 8.89
CA SER A 45 -0.37 9.84 10.12
C SER A 45 0.32 8.88 11.08
N PHE A 46 0.81 7.74 10.60
CA PHE A 46 1.53 6.77 11.44
C PHE A 46 2.83 7.35 12.00
N TYR A 47 3.59 8.08 11.19
CA TYR A 47 4.82 8.72 11.64
C TYR A 47 4.53 9.86 12.64
N LEU A 48 3.47 10.65 12.43
CA LEU A 48 3.08 11.69 13.37
C LEU A 48 2.67 11.09 14.73
N ILE A 49 1.91 9.99 14.74
CA ILE A 49 1.56 9.27 15.98
C ILE A 49 2.83 8.79 16.68
N HIS A 50 3.79 8.21 15.93
CA HIS A 50 5.09 7.80 16.47
C HIS A 50 5.88 8.97 17.07
N LEU A 51 5.90 10.12 16.39
CA LEU A 51 6.60 11.33 16.83
C LEU A 51 5.96 11.90 18.12
N VAL A 52 4.64 11.98 18.15
CA VAL A 52 3.88 12.41 19.33
C VAL A 52 4.16 11.46 20.49
N ASN A 53 4.13 10.15 20.26
CA ASN A 53 4.48 9.15 21.27
C ASN A 53 5.88 9.39 21.86
N GLN A 54 6.88 9.62 20.99
CA GLN A 54 8.26 9.87 21.40
C GLN A 54 8.40 11.14 22.26
N TYR A 55 7.84 12.27 21.82
CA TYR A 55 7.97 13.53 22.58
C TYR A 55 7.11 13.53 23.86
N SER A 56 6.00 12.78 23.85
CA SER A 56 5.13 12.64 25.01
C SER A 56 5.79 11.89 26.17
N ALA A 57 6.70 10.95 25.89
CA ALA A 57 7.40 10.20 26.92
C ALA A 57 8.29 11.07 27.84
N GLY A 58 8.71 12.25 27.38
CA GLY A 58 9.53 13.19 28.17
C GLY A 58 8.75 14.26 28.94
N SER A 59 7.45 14.41 28.70
CA SER A 59 6.64 15.46 29.32
C SER A 59 5.65 14.86 30.33
N SER A 60 5.83 15.21 31.61
CA SER A 60 4.91 14.90 32.72
C SER A 60 3.48 15.42 32.49
N GLN A 61 3.25 16.26 31.48
CA GLN A 61 1.97 16.93 31.22
C GLN A 61 1.53 16.66 29.78
N ASN A 62 1.18 15.41 29.49
CA ASN A 62 0.68 15.03 28.18
C ASN A 62 -0.78 15.44 28.00
N TRP A 63 -1.04 16.31 27.03
CA TRP A 63 -2.40 16.68 26.61
C TRP A 63 -3.20 15.49 26.03
N LEU A 64 -2.52 14.39 25.62
CA LEU A 64 -3.10 13.13 25.16
C LEU A 64 -3.15 12.05 26.25
N TRP A 65 -3.12 12.42 27.53
CA TRP A 65 -3.17 11.46 28.65
C TRP A 65 -4.34 10.48 28.56
N PHE A 66 -5.48 10.88 27.98
CA PHE A 66 -6.65 10.02 27.78
C PHE A 66 -6.37 8.83 26.84
N LEU A 67 -5.42 8.95 25.91
CA LEU A 67 -5.07 7.87 24.98
C LEU A 67 -4.09 6.84 25.57
N HIS A 68 -3.58 7.05 26.78
CA HIS A 68 -2.60 6.16 27.43
C HIS A 68 -1.40 5.79 26.52
N LEU A 69 -1.00 6.70 25.62
CA LEU A 69 0.12 6.49 24.70
C LEU A 69 1.48 6.56 25.42
N GLY A 70 1.54 7.12 26.63
CA GLY A 70 2.77 7.18 27.43
C GLY A 70 3.10 5.84 28.10
N GLY A 71 3.72 4.93 27.36
CA GLY A 71 4.51 3.85 27.98
C GLY A 71 5.79 4.43 28.58
N ASN A 72 6.13 4.05 29.82
CA ASN A 72 7.26 4.58 30.59
C ASN A 72 8.66 4.31 29.99
N ASP A 73 8.74 3.59 28.87
CA ASP A 73 10.00 3.26 28.21
C ASP A 73 10.19 4.16 27.00
N ALA A 74 10.96 5.25 27.17
CA ALA A 74 11.47 6.01 26.05
C ALA A 74 12.13 5.05 25.05
N LEU A 75 11.61 4.98 23.82
CA LEU A 75 12.19 4.15 22.77
C LEU A 75 13.66 4.52 22.58
N SER A 76 14.51 3.50 22.43
CA SER A 76 15.94 3.69 22.17
C SER A 76 16.16 4.67 21.01
N GLU A 77 17.09 5.62 21.17
CA GLU A 77 17.43 6.60 20.13
C GLU A 77 17.76 5.94 18.79
N LYS A 78 18.46 4.80 18.83
CA LYS A 78 18.80 4.01 17.62
C LYS A 78 17.55 3.54 16.89
N LEU A 79 16.54 3.08 17.63
CA LEU A 79 15.26 2.63 17.07
C LEU A 79 14.49 3.81 16.48
N HIS A 80 14.48 4.95 17.15
CA HIS A 80 13.85 6.16 16.63
C HIS A 80 14.47 6.57 15.28
N VAL A 81 15.81 6.65 15.20
CA VAL A 81 16.51 6.99 13.96
C VAL A 81 16.20 5.99 12.83
N ALA A 82 16.18 4.69 13.14
CA ALA A 82 15.89 3.67 12.13
C ALA A 82 14.44 3.74 11.62
N VAL A 83 13.47 3.94 12.53
CA VAL A 83 12.06 4.16 12.18
C VAL A 83 11.90 5.41 11.31
N THR A 84 12.55 6.51 11.71
CA THR A 84 12.52 7.77 10.95
C THR A 84 13.13 7.59 9.56
N ALA A 85 14.25 6.88 9.43
CA ALA A 85 14.86 6.58 8.14
C ALA A 85 13.93 5.78 7.23
N ILE A 86 13.24 4.76 7.76
CA ILE A 86 12.25 3.99 7.01
C ILE A 86 11.07 4.88 6.59
N ALA A 87 10.53 5.70 7.49
CA ALA A 87 9.42 6.60 7.18
C ALA A 87 9.80 7.62 6.10
N VAL A 88 11.01 8.19 6.17
CA VAL A 88 11.55 9.10 5.14
C VAL A 88 11.71 8.38 3.81
N ALA A 89 12.28 7.17 3.79
CA ALA A 89 12.42 6.37 2.57
C ALA A 89 11.05 6.04 1.96
N TRP A 90 10.06 5.72 2.79
CA TRP A 90 8.69 5.45 2.37
C TRP A 90 8.03 6.70 1.77
N MET A 91 8.17 7.84 2.43
CA MET A 91 7.65 9.11 1.95
C MET A 91 8.31 9.52 0.63
N ALA A 92 9.65 9.39 0.52
CA ALA A 92 10.39 9.65 -0.70
C ALA A 92 9.91 8.76 -1.85
N GLY A 93 9.67 7.47 -1.60
CA GLY A 93 9.08 6.56 -2.59
C GLY A 93 7.69 6.99 -3.03
N ALA A 94 6.83 7.42 -2.10
CA ALA A 94 5.49 7.92 -2.42
C ALA A 94 5.53 9.23 -3.23
N LEU A 95 6.44 10.15 -2.88
CA LEU A 95 6.64 11.40 -3.62
C LEU A 95 7.24 11.15 -5.01
N LEU A 96 8.16 10.20 -5.15
CA LEU A 96 8.70 9.81 -6.45
C LEU A 96 7.60 9.27 -7.37
N VAL A 97 6.74 8.38 -6.87
CA VAL A 97 5.57 7.90 -7.61
C VAL A 97 4.65 9.07 -7.97
N HIS A 98 4.41 10.01 -7.05
CA HIS A 98 3.60 11.19 -7.32
C HIS A 98 4.18 12.06 -8.44
N SER A 99 5.49 12.31 -8.42
CA SER A 99 6.20 13.07 -9.44
C SER A 99 6.15 12.39 -10.82
N LEU A 100 6.38 11.07 -10.87
CA LEU A 100 6.25 10.29 -12.11
C LEU A 100 4.83 10.37 -12.69
N LEU A 101 3.81 10.31 -11.83
CA LEU A 101 2.43 10.49 -12.27
C LEU A 101 2.21 11.91 -12.79
N ARG A 102 2.72 12.95 -12.12
CA ARG A 102 2.61 14.35 -12.57
C ARG A 102 3.22 14.57 -13.96
N GLU A 103 4.33 13.88 -14.26
CA GLU A 103 4.99 13.86 -15.58
C GLU A 103 4.29 12.96 -16.61
N ARG A 104 3.15 12.34 -16.25
CA ARG A 104 2.39 11.39 -17.08
C ARG A 104 3.18 10.13 -17.48
N VAL A 105 4.24 9.80 -16.74
CA VAL A 105 5.05 8.60 -16.94
C VAL A 105 4.45 7.46 -16.12
N PHE A 106 3.69 6.56 -16.77
CA PHE A 106 3.01 5.44 -16.10
C PHE A 106 3.47 4.05 -16.58
N PRO A 107 4.63 3.56 -16.08
CA PRO A 107 5.12 2.23 -16.41
C PRO A 107 4.18 1.14 -15.91
N ARG A 108 4.03 0.06 -16.68
CA ARG A 108 3.11 -1.05 -16.37
C ARG A 108 3.42 -1.76 -15.05
N TRP A 109 4.69 -1.77 -14.64
CA TRP A 109 5.16 -2.42 -13.42
C TRP A 109 5.06 -1.52 -12.17
N LEU A 110 4.77 -0.22 -12.33
CA LEU A 110 4.77 0.77 -11.24
C LEU A 110 3.87 0.37 -10.05
N PRO A 111 2.60 -0.08 -10.26
CA PRO A 111 1.73 -0.43 -9.13
C PRO A 111 2.21 -1.66 -8.36
N ALA A 112 2.83 -2.62 -9.06
CA ALA A 112 3.38 -3.82 -8.44
C ALA A 112 4.62 -3.47 -7.63
N ALA A 113 5.54 -2.68 -8.19
CA ALA A 113 6.73 -2.22 -7.49
C ALA A 113 6.38 -1.35 -6.26
N SER A 114 5.42 -0.44 -6.39
CA SER A 114 5.03 0.44 -5.28
C SER A 114 4.36 -0.34 -4.14
N THR A 115 3.53 -1.33 -4.46
CA THR A 115 2.92 -2.23 -3.45
C THR A 115 3.95 -3.16 -2.81
N GLY A 116 4.91 -3.66 -3.59
CA GLY A 116 6.04 -4.45 -3.07
C GLY A 116 6.89 -3.64 -2.10
N LEU A 117 7.23 -2.40 -2.46
CA LEU A 117 7.97 -1.48 -1.60
C LEU A 117 7.21 -1.20 -0.30
N ASP A 118 5.90 -0.91 -0.35
CA ASP A 118 5.08 -0.72 0.85
C ASP A 118 5.14 -1.94 1.79
N THR A 119 5.04 -3.13 1.21
CA THR A 119 5.08 -4.39 1.99
C THR A 119 6.44 -4.60 2.62
N LEU A 120 7.53 -4.34 1.89
CA LEU A 120 8.89 -4.49 2.39
C LEU A 120 9.20 -3.47 3.49
N LEU A 121 8.86 -2.20 3.30
CA LEU A 121 9.10 -1.14 4.29
C LEU A 121 8.29 -1.37 5.56
N LEU A 122 7.02 -1.78 5.44
CA LEU A 122 6.21 -2.14 6.60
C LEU A 122 6.79 -3.35 7.34
N THR A 123 7.25 -4.36 6.61
CA THR A 123 7.87 -5.56 7.21
C THR A 123 9.16 -5.18 7.94
N ALA A 124 10.01 -4.34 7.33
CA ALA A 124 11.22 -3.83 7.98
C ALA A 124 10.89 -3.03 9.25
N MET A 125 9.87 -2.16 9.20
CA MET A 125 9.39 -1.41 10.36
C MET A 125 8.89 -2.33 11.49
N LEU A 126 8.17 -3.41 11.15
CA LEU A 126 7.72 -4.40 12.13
C LEU A 126 8.89 -5.17 12.74
N LEU A 127 9.87 -5.56 11.92
CA LEU A 127 11.07 -6.24 12.40
C LEU A 127 11.86 -5.37 13.39
N LEU A 128 11.98 -4.06 13.15
CA LEU A 128 12.71 -3.18 14.06
C LEU A 128 11.93 -2.81 15.34
N SER A 129 10.59 -2.86 15.30
CA SER A 129 9.73 -2.50 16.42
C SER A 129 9.39 -3.71 17.30
N SER A 130 8.17 -3.80 17.84
CA SER A 130 7.71 -4.90 18.69
C SER A 130 7.31 -6.16 17.92
N GLY A 131 7.70 -6.29 16.64
CA GLY A 131 7.42 -7.47 15.82
C GLY A 131 5.93 -7.68 15.57
N ALA A 132 5.50 -8.94 15.61
CA ALA A 132 4.12 -9.35 15.33
C ALA A 132 3.10 -8.90 16.38
N ALA A 133 3.54 -8.43 17.56
CA ALA A 133 2.68 -7.87 18.60
C ALA A 133 2.34 -6.39 18.35
N SER A 134 3.05 -5.74 17.42
CA SER A 134 2.91 -4.32 17.15
C SER A 134 1.54 -4.00 16.52
N PRO A 135 0.87 -2.90 16.92
CA PRO A 135 -0.35 -2.43 16.26
C PRO A 135 -0.11 -2.07 14.78
N LEU A 136 1.15 -1.87 14.36
CA LEU A 136 1.54 -1.64 12.97
C LEU A 136 1.18 -2.81 12.03
N VAL A 137 0.87 -4.00 12.54
CA VAL A 137 0.34 -5.12 11.74
C VAL A 137 -0.96 -4.72 11.02
N ALA A 138 -1.72 -3.76 11.56
CA ALA A 138 -2.88 -3.15 10.89
C ALA A 138 -2.51 -2.56 9.51
N GLY A 139 -1.26 -2.13 9.32
CA GLY A 139 -0.75 -1.60 8.06
C GLY A 139 -0.84 -2.61 6.90
N TYR A 140 -0.72 -3.92 7.15
CA TYR A 140 -0.85 -4.92 6.09
C TYR A 140 -2.27 -4.94 5.52
N PHE A 141 -3.28 -4.78 6.37
CA PHE A 141 -4.67 -4.68 5.93
C PHE A 141 -4.88 -3.42 5.08
N LEU A 142 -4.27 -2.31 5.46
CA LEU A 142 -4.32 -1.07 4.69
C LEU A 142 -3.68 -1.23 3.31
N ILE A 143 -2.54 -1.92 3.19
CA ILE A 143 -1.91 -2.25 1.90
C ILE A 143 -2.86 -3.09 1.02
N ILE A 144 -3.50 -4.12 1.58
CA ILE A 144 -4.47 -4.95 0.85
C ILE A 144 -5.67 -4.12 0.39
N MET A 145 -6.23 -3.27 1.26
CA MET A 145 -7.35 -2.38 0.92
C MET A 145 -6.99 -1.38 -0.18
N MET A 146 -5.82 -0.74 -0.08
CA MET A 146 -5.30 0.17 -1.11
C MET A 146 -5.09 -0.54 -2.46
N SER A 147 -4.62 -1.79 -2.45
CA SER A 147 -4.56 -2.62 -3.65
C SER A 147 -5.95 -2.83 -4.28
N GLY A 148 -7.00 -2.92 -3.47
CA GLY A 148 -8.39 -3.02 -3.91
C GLY A 148 -8.85 -1.86 -4.77
N LEU A 149 -8.44 -0.64 -4.41
CA LEU A 149 -8.80 0.60 -5.12
C LEU A 149 -8.27 0.65 -6.55
N ARG A 150 -7.22 -0.11 -6.86
CA ARG A 150 -6.69 -0.28 -8.23
C ARG A 150 -7.55 -1.18 -9.11
N LEU A 151 -8.57 -1.82 -8.53
CA LEU A 151 -9.49 -2.76 -9.16
C LEU A 151 -8.75 -3.81 -10.00
N ASN A 152 -7.56 -4.26 -9.58
CA ASN A 152 -6.75 -5.24 -10.29
C ASN A 152 -6.57 -6.50 -9.43
N LEU A 153 -7.22 -7.58 -9.84
CA LEU A 153 -7.22 -8.85 -9.10
C LEU A 153 -5.82 -9.45 -8.92
N THR A 154 -4.94 -9.32 -9.91
CA THR A 154 -3.57 -9.84 -9.81
C THR A 154 -2.77 -9.07 -8.75
N LEU A 155 -2.94 -7.74 -8.68
CA LEU A 155 -2.30 -6.92 -7.65
C LEU A 155 -2.86 -7.24 -6.26
N ILE A 156 -4.17 -7.45 -6.12
CA ILE A 156 -4.78 -7.82 -4.82
C ILE A 156 -4.21 -9.15 -4.33
N ARG A 157 -4.09 -10.15 -5.22
CA ARG A 157 -3.47 -11.44 -4.89
C ARG A 157 -2.01 -11.29 -4.51
N ALA A 158 -1.23 -10.53 -5.28
CA ALA A 158 0.18 -10.27 -5.00
C ALA A 158 0.37 -9.50 -3.67
N ALA A 159 -0.45 -8.49 -3.39
CA ALA A 159 -0.44 -7.74 -2.14
C ALA A 159 -0.78 -8.63 -0.94
N THR A 160 -1.81 -9.47 -1.07
CA THR A 160 -2.21 -10.42 -0.01
C THR A 160 -1.10 -11.43 0.25
N ALA A 161 -0.53 -12.03 -0.80
CA ALA A 161 0.58 -12.96 -0.69
C ALA A 161 1.83 -12.29 -0.09
N GLY A 162 2.14 -11.07 -0.50
CA GLY A 162 3.22 -10.27 0.05
C GLY A 162 3.03 -9.95 1.53
N CYS A 163 1.83 -9.53 1.94
CA CYS A 163 1.50 -9.26 3.35
C CYS A 163 1.58 -10.54 4.21
N LEU A 164 1.12 -11.68 3.69
CA LEU A 164 1.27 -12.98 4.35
C LEU A 164 2.74 -13.36 4.52
N ALA A 165 3.53 -13.26 3.44
CA ALA A 165 4.96 -13.55 3.46
C ALA A 165 5.70 -12.62 4.43
N GLY A 166 5.40 -11.32 4.42
CA GLY A 166 5.95 -10.33 5.35
C GLY A 166 5.62 -10.66 6.80
N TYR A 167 4.36 -10.96 7.10
CA TYR A 167 3.96 -11.34 8.46
C TYR A 167 4.62 -12.65 8.92
N LEU A 168 4.70 -13.66 8.06
CA LEU A 168 5.43 -14.90 8.34
C LEU A 168 6.93 -14.65 8.56
N ALA A 169 7.54 -13.73 7.82
CA ALA A 169 8.93 -13.34 8.02
C ALA A 169 9.14 -12.70 9.40
N VAL A 170 8.20 -11.84 9.85
CA VAL A 170 8.22 -11.27 11.22
C VAL A 170 8.10 -12.36 12.28
N LEU A 171 7.19 -13.34 12.09
CA LEU A 171 7.06 -14.48 13.01
C LEU A 171 8.31 -15.38 13.02
N GLY A 172 8.92 -15.61 11.86
CA GLY A 172 10.15 -16.37 11.72
C GLY A 172 11.32 -15.69 12.43
N ALA A 173 11.46 -14.37 12.24
CA ALA A 173 12.46 -13.57 12.93
C ALA A 173 12.28 -13.59 14.46
N ALA A 174 11.05 -13.59 14.96
CA ALA A 174 10.77 -13.70 16.39
C ALA A 174 11.11 -15.08 16.98
N ARG A 175 11.17 -16.13 16.16
CA ARG A 175 11.48 -17.50 16.60
C ARG A 175 12.97 -17.87 16.44
N TRP A 176 13.73 -17.12 15.65
CA TRP A 176 15.12 -17.45 15.37
C TRP A 176 16.01 -17.19 16.61
N PRO A 177 17.01 -18.06 16.90
CA PRO A 177 17.93 -17.86 18.02
C PRO A 177 18.65 -16.52 17.96
N ARG A 178 18.82 -15.91 19.15
CA ARG A 178 19.46 -14.61 19.37
C ARG A 178 20.82 -14.55 18.66
N GLY A 179 21.10 -13.44 17.97
CA GLY A 179 22.41 -13.15 17.38
C GLY A 179 22.50 -13.18 15.85
N LEU A 180 21.50 -13.73 15.13
CA LEU A 180 21.57 -13.75 13.65
C LEU A 180 20.96 -12.51 12.97
N LEU A 181 19.90 -11.91 13.54
CA LEU A 181 19.14 -10.82 12.90
C LEU A 181 18.72 -9.68 13.84
N LEU A 182 18.58 -9.90 15.15
CA LEU A 182 18.18 -8.87 16.11
C LEU A 182 18.96 -8.99 17.43
N GLU A 183 19.35 -7.83 17.99
CA GLU A 183 19.96 -7.72 19.34
C GLU A 183 18.97 -8.05 20.45
N ASN A 184 17.69 -7.69 20.28
CA ASN A 184 16.63 -7.91 21.26
C ASN A 184 15.66 -8.99 20.80
N ALA A 185 15.26 -9.88 21.70
CA ALA A 185 14.25 -10.89 21.41
C ALA A 185 12.89 -10.21 21.23
N LEU A 186 12.28 -10.40 20.06
CA LEU A 186 10.92 -9.94 19.81
C LEU A 186 9.93 -10.68 20.73
N PRO A 187 8.87 -10.00 21.21
CA PRO A 187 7.86 -10.65 22.04
C PRO A 187 7.18 -11.78 21.25
N VAL A 188 7.13 -12.97 21.85
CA VAL A 188 6.50 -14.13 21.23
C VAL A 188 4.98 -14.00 21.36
N VAL A 189 4.32 -13.80 20.23
CA VAL A 189 2.85 -13.72 20.15
C VAL A 189 2.23 -15.12 20.35
N PRO A 190 1.13 -15.27 21.10
CA PRO A 190 0.42 -16.55 21.22
C PRO A 190 0.00 -17.11 19.86
N ARG A 191 0.12 -18.44 19.66
CA ARG A 191 -0.20 -19.11 18.38
C ARG A 191 -1.61 -18.81 17.88
N TYR A 192 -2.57 -18.69 18.80
CA TYR A 192 -3.95 -18.34 18.48
C TYR A 192 -4.03 -16.99 17.76
N GLN A 193 -3.36 -15.95 18.28
CA GLN A 193 -3.35 -14.62 17.67
C GLN A 193 -2.63 -14.62 16.31
N GLN A 194 -1.56 -15.41 16.16
CA GLN A 194 -0.87 -15.56 14.87
C GLN A 194 -1.81 -16.14 13.80
N LEU A 195 -2.53 -17.21 14.13
CA LEU A 195 -3.50 -17.86 13.23
C LEU A 195 -4.65 -16.92 12.89
N MET A 196 -5.16 -16.16 13.87
CA MET A 196 -6.22 -15.18 13.66
C MET A 196 -5.79 -14.06 12.69
N ILE A 197 -4.58 -13.52 12.83
CA ILE A 197 -4.06 -12.48 11.92
C ILE A 197 -3.87 -13.04 10.51
N LEU A 198 -3.28 -14.24 10.37
CA LEU A 198 -3.12 -14.89 9.07
C LEU A 198 -4.47 -15.11 8.37
N ALA A 199 -5.45 -15.65 9.10
CA ALA A 199 -6.80 -15.84 8.59
C ALA A 199 -7.44 -14.50 8.18
N ALA A 200 -7.29 -13.46 9.01
CA ALA A 200 -7.83 -12.14 8.72
C ALA A 200 -7.17 -11.50 7.47
N LEU A 201 -5.87 -11.67 7.25
CA LEU A 201 -5.19 -11.19 6.03
C LEU A 201 -5.73 -11.88 4.78
N VAL A 202 -5.86 -13.21 4.82
CA VAL A 202 -6.44 -13.99 3.70
C VAL A 202 -7.87 -13.54 3.42
N LEU A 203 -8.71 -13.47 4.45
CA LEU A 203 -10.11 -13.09 4.33
C LEU A 203 -10.25 -11.65 3.82
N SER A 204 -9.43 -10.71 4.30
CA SER A 204 -9.40 -9.34 3.79
C SER A 204 -9.09 -9.30 2.28
N GLY A 205 -8.07 -10.04 1.83
CA GLY A 205 -7.76 -10.16 0.40
C GLY A 205 -8.91 -10.74 -0.43
N VAL A 206 -9.62 -11.74 0.10
CA VAL A 206 -10.82 -12.31 -0.55
C VAL A 206 -11.94 -11.30 -0.63
N VAL A 207 -12.28 -10.63 0.48
CA VAL A 207 -13.35 -9.63 0.57
C VAL A 207 -13.07 -8.48 -0.40
N VAL A 208 -11.88 -7.89 -0.34
CA VAL A 208 -11.47 -6.81 -1.26
C VAL A 208 -11.50 -7.29 -2.72
N GLY A 209 -11.10 -8.54 -2.97
CA GLY A 209 -11.21 -9.15 -4.30
C GLY A 209 -12.65 -9.32 -4.79
N GLN A 210 -13.59 -9.67 -3.91
CA GLN A 210 -15.02 -9.76 -4.25
C GLN A 210 -15.60 -8.38 -4.54
N TRP A 211 -15.28 -7.39 -3.72
CA TRP A 211 -15.67 -5.99 -3.94
C TRP A 211 -15.18 -5.49 -5.29
N ALA A 212 -13.92 -5.75 -5.64
CA ALA A 212 -13.36 -5.39 -6.94
C ALA A 212 -14.09 -6.10 -8.11
N ARG A 213 -14.48 -7.37 -7.97
CA ARG A 213 -15.28 -8.09 -8.97
C ARG A 213 -16.69 -7.52 -9.09
N HIS A 214 -17.32 -7.19 -7.97
CA HIS A 214 -18.65 -6.61 -7.95
C HIS A 214 -18.67 -5.23 -8.63
N ALA A 215 -17.72 -4.35 -8.30
CA ALA A 215 -17.59 -3.04 -8.94
C ALA A 215 -17.35 -3.13 -10.46
N ARG A 216 -16.62 -4.15 -10.93
CA ARG A 216 -16.44 -4.42 -12.37
C ARG A 216 -17.76 -4.83 -13.04
N ARG A 217 -18.50 -5.76 -12.42
CA ARG A 217 -19.81 -6.21 -12.93
C ARG A 217 -20.81 -5.07 -13.06
N LEU A 218 -20.92 -4.21 -12.05
CA LEU A 218 -21.82 -3.04 -12.11
C LEU A 218 -21.47 -2.09 -13.26
N ALA A 219 -20.18 -1.89 -13.54
CA ALA A 219 -19.76 -1.07 -14.66
C ALA A 219 -20.13 -1.71 -16.01
N ASP A 220 -19.96 -3.03 -16.15
CA ASP A 220 -20.32 -3.77 -17.35
C ASP A 220 -21.85 -3.75 -17.59
N ASP A 221 -22.64 -3.89 -16.54
CA ASP A 221 -24.10 -3.82 -16.61
C ASP A 221 -24.57 -2.42 -17.02
N LEU A 222 -24.01 -1.36 -16.42
CA LEU A 222 -24.33 0.03 -16.77
C LEU A 222 -24.03 0.32 -18.25
N LEU A 223 -22.90 -0.15 -18.77
CA LEU A 223 -22.56 0.02 -20.18
C LEU A 223 -23.57 -0.67 -21.10
N ARG A 224 -24.05 -1.86 -20.74
CA ARG A 224 -25.09 -2.56 -21.50
C ARG A 224 -26.43 -1.81 -21.48
N PHE A 225 -26.80 -1.22 -20.34
CA PHE A 225 -28.01 -0.40 -20.24
C PHE A 225 -27.93 0.83 -21.16
N LEU A 226 -26.80 1.54 -21.16
CA LEU A 226 -26.59 2.70 -22.04
C LEU A 226 -26.61 2.33 -23.52
N GLN A 227 -26.06 1.18 -23.90
CA GLN A 227 -26.09 0.70 -25.29
C GLN A 227 -27.50 0.35 -25.77
N ARG A 228 -28.38 -0.16 -24.89
CA ARG A 228 -29.77 -0.45 -25.25
C ARG A 228 -30.59 0.83 -25.43
N GLY A 229 -30.41 1.81 -24.55
CA GLY A 229 -31.13 3.09 -24.63
C GLY A 229 -30.72 4.01 -25.78
N ALA A 230 -29.56 3.77 -26.42
CA ALA A 230 -29.12 4.53 -27.58
C ALA A 230 -29.60 3.96 -28.93
N GLY A 231 -30.32 2.83 -28.92
CA GLY A 231 -30.86 2.17 -30.12
C GLY A 231 -32.36 2.41 -30.36
N GLU A 232 -33.03 3.15 -29.48
CA GLU A 232 -34.42 3.63 -29.62
C GLU A 232 -34.43 5.12 -30.00
#